data_AF-A0A292YXN0-F1
#
_entry.id   AF-A0A292YXN0-F1
#
_cell.length_a   1.000
_cell.length_b   1.000
_cell.length_c   1.000
_cell.angle_alpha   90.00
_cell.angle_beta   90.00
_cell.angle_gamma   90.00
#
_symmetry.space_group_name_H-M   'P 1'
#
loop_
_entity.id
_entity.type
_entity.pdbx_description
1 polymer ?
#
loop_
_entity_poly.entity_id
_entity_poly.type
_entity_poly.pdbx_seq_one_letter_code
_entity_poly.pdbx_strand_id
1 'polypeptide(L)'
;MTAPPAAAATPVIVAATGAILTWQHAQAAAPAHCLVRIRTLRGADGIATVVVASELRDNPRGRWINADFAGVANATTDQLLPAACDPNVVRWYAHFGAFSSYDDAGPETIEQVRLDRPGDRFVEPAAERYQLLTPAETTELAGVLHLEPVDELLASWPWDIGVPAPRAAG
;
A
#
# COMPACT_ATOMS: atom_id res chain seq x y z
N MET A 1 -25.47 37.73 4.21
CA MET A 1 -24.08 37.39 3.83
C MET A 1 -23.69 36.14 4.60
N THR A 2 -23.72 34.99 3.95
CA THR A 2 -23.26 33.71 4.53
C THR A 2 -21.73 33.70 4.45
N ALA A 3 -21.06 33.37 5.57
CA ALA A 3 -19.61 33.21 5.56
C ALA A 3 -19.21 32.12 4.55
N PRO A 4 -18.06 32.28 3.85
CA PRO A 4 -17.55 31.21 3.00
C PRO A 4 -17.32 29.96 3.85
N PRO A 5 -17.58 28.75 3.31
CA PRO A 5 -17.26 27.51 4.01
C PRO A 5 -15.79 27.54 4.38
N ALA A 6 -15.47 27.21 5.65
CA ALA A 6 -14.10 27.06 6.09
C ALA A 6 -13.41 26.06 5.16
N ALA A 7 -12.25 26.43 4.61
CA ALA A 7 -11.44 25.52 3.82
C ALA A 7 -11.23 24.24 4.64
N ALA A 8 -11.53 23.07 4.06
CA ALA A 8 -11.32 21.80 4.72
C ALA A 8 -9.86 21.72 5.12
N ALA A 9 -9.59 21.57 6.43
CA ALA A 9 -8.23 21.48 6.93
C ALA A 9 -7.53 20.29 6.28
N THR A 10 -6.33 20.52 5.74
CA THR A 10 -5.49 19.47 5.16
C THR A 10 -5.26 18.38 6.21
N PRO A 11 -5.48 17.09 5.88
CA PRO A 11 -5.23 16.02 6.83
C PRO A 11 -3.75 15.99 7.25
N VAL A 12 -3.50 15.76 8.53
CA VAL A 12 -2.15 15.68 9.09
C VAL A 12 -1.80 14.23 9.38
N ILE A 13 -0.60 13.80 8.97
CA ILE A 13 -0.07 12.48 9.33
C ILE A 13 0.27 12.49 10.82
N VAL A 14 -0.38 11.62 11.60
CA VAL A 14 -0.14 11.47 13.04
C VAL A 14 0.64 10.21 13.40
N ALA A 15 0.74 9.26 12.47
CA ALA A 15 1.62 8.11 12.57
C ALA A 15 1.99 7.62 11.16
N ALA A 16 3.23 7.14 11.01
CA ALA A 16 3.75 6.59 9.76
C ALA A 16 4.60 5.36 10.06
N THR A 17 4.47 4.32 9.25
CA THR A 17 5.29 3.11 9.32
C THR A 17 5.53 2.57 7.92
N GLY A 18 6.72 2.00 7.69
CA GLY A 18 7.08 1.28 6.48
C GLY A 18 7.76 -0.03 6.86
N ALA A 19 7.40 -1.13 6.20
CA ALA A 19 8.01 -2.44 6.43
C ALA A 19 7.96 -3.31 5.16
N ILE A 20 8.91 -4.25 5.01
CA ILE A 20 8.71 -5.37 4.08
C ILE A 20 7.70 -6.31 4.72
N LEU A 21 6.55 -6.47 4.09
CA LEU A 21 5.59 -7.50 4.43
C LEU A 21 5.97 -8.77 3.66
N THR A 22 5.96 -9.91 4.34
CA THR A 22 6.04 -11.23 3.70
C THR A 22 4.73 -11.99 3.97
N TRP A 23 4.20 -12.67 2.97
CA TRP A 23 3.02 -13.52 3.12
C TRP A 23 3.12 -14.79 2.27
N GLN A 24 2.34 -15.81 2.65
CA GLN A 24 2.18 -17.00 1.83
C GLN A 24 1.16 -16.69 0.73
N HIS A 25 1.65 -16.44 -0.49
CA HIS A 25 0.78 -16.14 -1.62
C HIS A 25 -0.08 -17.35 -2.00
N ALA A 26 -1.38 -17.15 -2.20
CA ALA A 26 -2.37 -18.22 -2.34
C ALA A 26 -2.05 -19.21 -3.49
N GLN A 27 -1.46 -18.71 -4.57
CA GLN A 27 -1.09 -19.48 -5.76
C GLN A 27 0.41 -19.86 -5.83
N ALA A 28 1.17 -19.62 -4.75
CA ALA A 28 2.62 -19.75 -4.75
C ALA A 28 3.13 -20.85 -3.82
N ALA A 29 4.21 -21.52 -4.23
CA ALA A 29 4.93 -22.47 -3.37
C ALA A 29 5.90 -21.79 -2.39
N ALA A 30 6.32 -20.56 -2.68
CA ALA A 30 7.23 -19.78 -1.84
C ALA A 30 6.54 -18.47 -1.42
N PRO A 31 6.94 -17.87 -0.27
CA PRO A 31 6.41 -16.59 0.15
C PRO A 31 6.61 -15.49 -0.91
N ALA A 32 5.69 -14.54 -0.93
CA ALA A 32 5.81 -13.29 -1.66
C ALA A 32 6.02 -12.15 -0.66
N HIS A 33 6.51 -11.02 -1.15
CA HIS A 33 6.76 -9.86 -0.30
C HIS A 33 6.54 -8.53 -1.02
N CYS A 34 6.24 -7.49 -0.26
CA CYS A 34 6.01 -6.15 -0.78
C CYS A 34 6.41 -5.11 0.26
N LEU A 35 6.64 -3.88 -0.18
CA LEU A 35 6.79 -2.76 0.75
C LEU A 35 5.39 -2.28 1.16
N VAL A 36 5.07 -2.39 2.45
CA VAL A 36 3.85 -1.82 3.02
C VAL A 36 4.18 -0.51 3.71
N ARG A 37 3.47 0.55 3.32
CA ARG A 37 3.52 1.86 3.97
C ARG A 37 2.17 2.17 4.57
N ILE A 38 2.13 2.38 5.88
CA ILE A 38 0.93 2.70 6.65
C ILE A 38 1.02 4.18 7.06
N ARG A 39 -0.06 4.92 6.83
CA ARG A 39 -0.23 6.30 7.27
C ARG A 39 -1.53 6.44 8.03
N THR A 40 -1.46 6.98 9.25
CA THR A 40 -2.64 7.39 10.00
C THR A 40 -2.79 8.89 9.86
N LEU A 41 -3.91 9.31 9.29
CA LEU A 41 -4.26 10.69 9.01
C LEU A 41 -5.30 11.18 10.02
N ARG A 42 -5.14 12.41 10.52
CA ARG A 42 -6.18 13.14 11.24
C ARG A 42 -6.70 14.25 10.34
N GLY A 43 -7.98 14.17 9.97
CA GLY A 43 -8.69 15.17 9.17
C GLY A 43 -9.95 15.67 9.86
N ALA A 44 -10.77 16.44 9.13
CA ALA A 44 -12.04 16.97 9.63
C ALA A 44 -13.03 15.87 10.04
N ASP A 45 -13.03 14.75 9.30
CA ASP A 45 -13.94 13.61 9.51
C ASP A 45 -13.41 12.59 10.54
N GLY A 46 -12.30 12.91 11.22
CA GLY A 46 -11.69 12.05 12.24
C GLY A 46 -10.37 11.42 11.79
N ILE A 47 -10.13 10.18 12.25
CA ILE A 47 -8.89 9.44 11.98
C ILE A 47 -9.14 8.45 10.84
N ALA A 48 -8.24 8.43 9.86
CA ALA A 48 -8.23 7.44 8.78
C ALA A 48 -6.88 6.72 8.73
N THR A 49 -6.91 5.41 8.49
CA THR A 49 -5.70 4.62 8.22
C THR A 49 -5.65 4.29 6.74
N VAL A 50 -4.53 4.60 6.11
CA VAL A 50 -4.24 4.32 4.70
C VAL A 50 -3.07 3.36 4.62
N VAL A 51 -3.23 2.31 3.83
CA VAL A 51 -2.19 1.33 3.55
C VAL A 51 -1.89 1.34 2.05
N VAL A 52 -0.61 1.53 1.73
CA VAL A 52 -0.08 1.45 0.36
C VAL A 52 0.87 0.28 0.29
N ALA A 53 0.49 -0.76 -0.44
CA ALA A 53 1.34 -1.91 -0.75
C ALA A 53 2.02 -1.67 -2.10
N SER A 54 3.35 -1.55 -2.10
CA SER A 54 4.16 -1.35 -3.29
C SER A 54 4.79 -2.67 -3.71
N GLU A 55 4.50 -3.12 -4.93
CA GLU A 55 5.04 -4.36 -5.45
C GLU A 55 6.54 -4.27 -5.65
N LEU A 56 7.28 -5.34 -5.33
CA LEU A 56 8.72 -5.42 -5.54
C LEU A 56 9.05 -6.46 -6.62
N ARG A 57 9.99 -6.11 -7.50
CA ARG A 57 10.37 -6.88 -8.71
C ARG A 57 10.95 -8.27 -8.47
N ASP A 58 11.30 -8.58 -7.23
CA ASP A 58 11.91 -9.83 -6.80
C ASP A 58 10.89 -10.90 -6.41
N ASN A 59 9.58 -10.57 -6.44
CA ASN A 59 8.54 -11.59 -6.46
C ASN A 59 8.66 -12.47 -7.72
N PRO A 60 8.45 -13.79 -7.61
CA PRO A 60 8.43 -14.66 -8.78
C PRO A 60 7.31 -14.25 -9.76
N ARG A 61 7.55 -14.42 -11.07
CA ARG A 61 6.57 -14.07 -12.11
C ARG A 61 5.18 -14.67 -11.83
N GLY A 62 4.15 -13.84 -12.01
CA GLY A 62 2.75 -14.22 -11.77
C GLY A 62 2.33 -14.25 -10.30
N ARG A 63 3.13 -13.65 -9.40
CA ARG A 63 2.85 -13.57 -7.95
C ARG A 63 2.86 -12.12 -7.47
N TRP A 64 2.13 -11.30 -8.21
CA TRP A 64 2.00 -9.86 -8.02
C TRP A 64 1.06 -9.55 -6.86
N ILE A 65 1.15 -8.34 -6.32
CA ILE A 65 0.29 -7.95 -5.19
C ILE A 65 -1.20 -7.94 -5.58
N ASN A 66 -1.53 -7.70 -6.85
CA ASN A 66 -2.91 -7.69 -7.35
C ASN A 66 -3.44 -9.09 -7.71
N ALA A 67 -2.61 -10.12 -7.66
CA ALA A 67 -3.05 -11.51 -7.86
C ALA A 67 -3.48 -12.19 -6.54
N ASP A 68 -3.18 -11.56 -5.40
CA ASP A 68 -3.52 -12.01 -4.04
C ASP A 68 -3.50 -10.83 -3.06
N PHE A 69 -4.25 -9.77 -3.37
CA PHE A 69 -4.26 -8.57 -2.53
C PHE A 69 -4.96 -8.82 -1.19
N ALA A 70 -5.91 -9.76 -1.14
CA ALA A 70 -6.47 -10.22 0.13
C ALA A 70 -5.42 -10.89 1.02
N GLY A 71 -4.47 -11.65 0.45
CA GLY A 71 -3.31 -12.16 1.17
C GLY A 71 -2.48 -11.04 1.78
N VAL A 72 -2.18 -9.99 1.01
CA VAL A 72 -1.48 -8.78 1.49
C VAL A 72 -2.24 -8.11 2.64
N ALA A 73 -3.55 -7.90 2.50
CA ALA A 73 -4.36 -7.20 3.50
C ALA A 73 -4.50 -7.99 4.81
N ASN A 74 -4.70 -9.31 4.70
CA ASN A 74 -4.73 -10.21 5.84
C ASN A 74 -3.38 -10.22 6.57
N ALA A 75 -2.28 -10.39 5.85
CA ALA A 75 -0.94 -10.39 6.44
C ALA A 75 -0.58 -9.04 7.05
N THR A 76 -0.95 -7.93 6.42
CA THR A 76 -0.77 -6.57 6.99
C THR A 76 -1.55 -6.41 8.29
N THR A 77 -2.79 -6.92 8.34
CA THR A 77 -3.60 -6.88 9.56
C THR A 77 -3.00 -7.71 10.68
N ASP A 78 -2.53 -8.92 10.36
CA ASP A 78 -1.98 -9.85 11.34
C ASP A 78 -0.60 -9.40 11.87
N GLN A 79 0.20 -8.70 11.06
CA GLN A 79 1.61 -8.43 11.36
C GLN A 79 1.94 -6.95 11.64
N LEU A 80 1.24 -6.00 11.00
CA LEU A 80 1.67 -4.60 10.93
C LEU A 80 0.63 -3.61 11.46
N LEU A 81 -0.67 -3.91 11.37
CA LEU A 81 -1.69 -3.01 11.91
C LEU A 81 -1.68 -3.02 13.44
N PRO A 82 -1.73 -1.85 14.09
CA PRO A 82 -1.97 -1.78 15.53
C PRO A 82 -3.31 -2.45 15.87
N ALA A 83 -3.37 -3.20 16.97
CA ALA A 83 -4.58 -3.91 17.40
C ALA A 83 -5.81 -2.99 17.62
N ALA A 84 -5.60 -1.70 17.85
CA ALA A 84 -6.66 -0.71 18.00
C ALA A 84 -7.23 -0.19 16.66
N CYS A 85 -6.59 -0.52 15.53
CA CYS A 85 -7.05 -0.15 14.20
C CYS A 85 -8.11 -1.14 13.73
N ASP A 86 -9.34 -0.67 13.46
CA ASP A 86 -10.35 -1.49 12.80
C ASP A 86 -9.93 -1.74 11.34
N PRO A 87 -9.70 -3.00 10.93
CA PRO A 87 -9.30 -3.31 9.56
C PRO A 87 -10.37 -2.94 8.51
N ASN A 88 -11.64 -2.86 8.88
CA ASN A 88 -12.74 -2.59 7.94
C ASN A 88 -12.77 -1.14 7.44
N VAL A 89 -12.11 -0.22 8.17
CA VAL A 89 -12.06 1.20 7.79
C VAL A 89 -10.73 1.59 7.13
N VAL A 90 -9.83 0.62 6.93
CA VAL A 90 -8.56 0.84 6.25
C VAL A 90 -8.80 1.09 4.77
N ARG A 91 -8.16 2.14 4.23
CA ARG A 91 -8.13 2.41 2.79
C ARG A 91 -6.91 1.73 2.19
N TRP A 92 -7.14 0.87 1.22
CA TRP A 92 -6.10 0.04 0.62
C TRP A 92 -5.72 0.52 -0.77
N TYR A 93 -4.42 0.54 -1.04
CA TYR A 93 -3.88 0.94 -2.32
C TYR A 93 -2.77 -0.02 -2.75
N ALA A 94 -2.79 -0.43 -4.02
CA ALA A 94 -1.68 -1.10 -4.69
C ALA A 94 -0.84 -0.03 -5.42
N HIS A 95 0.47 -0.16 -5.37
CA HIS A 95 1.40 0.81 -5.96
C HIS A 95 2.45 0.11 -6.83
N PHE A 96 2.61 0.61 -8.05
CA PHE A 96 3.48 0.04 -9.07
C PHE A 96 4.33 1.14 -9.71
N GLY A 97 5.50 0.76 -10.22
CA GLY A 97 6.45 1.68 -10.83
C GLY A 97 7.68 0.91 -11.32
N ALA A 98 8.79 1.60 -11.57
CA ALA A 98 10.03 0.96 -12.04
C ALA A 98 10.59 -0.11 -11.08
N PHE A 99 10.19 -0.06 -9.80
CA PHE A 99 10.56 -1.00 -8.75
C PHE A 99 9.71 -2.29 -8.73
N SER A 100 8.58 -2.34 -9.46
CA SER A 100 7.71 -3.52 -9.54
C SER A 100 8.10 -4.43 -10.71
N SER A 101 7.51 -5.63 -10.76
CA SER A 101 7.77 -6.61 -11.83
C SER A 101 7.07 -6.24 -13.16
N TYR A 102 6.35 -5.12 -13.19
CA TYR A 102 5.59 -4.67 -14.35
C TYR A 102 6.55 -4.10 -15.41
N ASP A 103 6.55 -4.74 -16.56
CA ASP A 103 7.41 -4.47 -17.71
C ASP A 103 6.84 -3.28 -18.50
N ASP A 104 7.25 -2.06 -18.14
CA ASP A 104 7.76 -0.98 -19.02
C ASP A 104 7.85 0.33 -18.23
N ALA A 105 8.85 1.16 -18.55
CA ALA A 105 9.23 2.40 -17.86
C ALA A 105 8.18 3.54 -17.95
N GLY A 106 6.96 3.29 -17.49
CA GLY A 106 5.89 4.26 -17.34
C GLY A 106 5.96 5.00 -16.00
N PRO A 107 5.14 6.06 -15.83
CA PRO A 107 4.98 6.72 -14.54
C PRO A 107 4.45 5.75 -13.48
N GLU A 108 4.75 6.00 -12.21
CA GLU A 108 4.16 5.26 -11.09
C GLU A 108 2.63 5.29 -11.16
N THR A 109 2.02 4.16 -10.81
CA THR A 109 0.56 4.00 -10.77
C THR A 109 0.11 3.55 -9.40
N ILE A 110 -1.03 4.08 -8.97
CA ILE A 110 -1.71 3.63 -7.75
C ILE A 110 -3.11 3.15 -8.12
N GLU A 111 -3.48 1.98 -7.61
CA GLU A 111 -4.84 1.46 -7.68
C GLU A 111 -5.46 1.49 -6.29
N GLN A 112 -6.66 2.07 -6.17
CA GLN A 112 -7.48 1.88 -4.98
C GLN A 112 -8.09 0.47 -5.01
N VAL A 113 -7.92 -0.28 -3.93
CA VAL A 113 -8.46 -1.63 -3.78
C VAL A 113 -9.60 -1.62 -2.78
N ARG A 114 -10.80 -1.98 -3.24
CA ARG A 114 -11.99 -2.09 -2.37
C ARG A 114 -12.15 -3.53 -1.91
N LEU A 115 -11.73 -3.80 -0.68
CA LEU A 115 -11.80 -5.13 -0.07
C LEU A 115 -13.06 -5.31 0.77
N ASP A 116 -13.65 -6.50 0.64
CA ASP A 116 -14.70 -6.96 1.53
C ASP A 116 -14.07 -7.93 2.56
N ARG A 117 -14.51 -7.84 3.83
CA ARG A 117 -14.04 -8.68 4.93
C ARG A 117 -15.22 -9.40 5.58
N PRO A 118 -15.78 -10.44 4.95
CA PRO A 118 -16.82 -11.25 5.56
C PRO A 118 -16.25 -12.01 6.77
N GLY A 119 -16.50 -11.51 7.97
CA GLY A 119 -15.94 -12.05 9.21
C GLY A 119 -14.52 -11.54 9.48
N ASP A 120 -13.58 -12.46 9.71
CA ASP A 120 -12.24 -12.12 10.21
C ASP A 120 -11.15 -12.11 9.13
N ARG A 121 -11.49 -12.34 7.86
CA ARG A 121 -10.52 -12.38 6.76
C ARG A 121 -11.01 -11.58 5.57
N PHE A 122 -10.10 -10.84 4.94
CA PHE A 122 -10.35 -10.23 3.65
C PHE A 122 -10.44 -11.31 2.57
N VAL A 123 -11.32 -11.09 1.61
CA VAL A 123 -11.49 -11.97 0.44
C VAL A 123 -10.98 -11.24 -0.79
N GLU A 124 -10.37 -11.99 -1.71
CA GLU A 124 -9.84 -11.45 -2.95
C GLU A 124 -10.98 -10.76 -3.72
N PRO A 125 -10.84 -9.47 -4.05
CA PRO A 125 -11.92 -8.75 -4.67
C PRO A 125 -11.96 -9.04 -6.18
N ALA A 126 -13.13 -8.89 -6.78
CA ALA A 126 -13.27 -8.99 -8.23
C ALA A 126 -12.57 -7.81 -8.94
N ALA A 127 -12.21 -7.97 -10.22
CA ALA A 127 -11.39 -7.01 -10.96
C ALA A 127 -11.97 -5.57 -10.95
N GLU A 128 -13.29 -5.42 -10.96
CA GLU A 128 -14.00 -4.12 -10.92
C GLU A 128 -13.84 -3.35 -9.58
N ARG A 129 -13.30 -4.00 -8.55
CA ARG A 129 -13.01 -3.39 -7.25
C ARG A 129 -11.59 -2.81 -7.18
N TYR A 130 -10.80 -2.99 -8.23
CA TYR A 130 -9.56 -2.28 -8.46
C TYR A 130 -9.86 -1.04 -9.31
N GLN A 131 -9.52 0.13 -8.78
CA GLN A 131 -9.69 1.39 -9.49
C GLN A 131 -8.34 2.06 -9.66
N LEU A 132 -7.84 2.06 -10.90
CA LEU A 132 -6.65 2.82 -11.26
C LEU A 132 -6.91 4.32 -11.08
N LEU A 133 -6.04 4.99 -10.31
CA LEU A 133 -6.06 6.43 -10.13
C LEU A 133 -5.47 7.12 -11.37
N THR A 134 -5.98 8.31 -11.68
CA THR A 134 -5.37 9.18 -12.69
C THR A 134 -3.98 9.65 -12.24
N PRO A 135 -3.10 10.08 -13.17
CA PRO A 135 -1.78 10.58 -12.79
C PRO A 135 -1.81 11.74 -11.78
N ALA A 136 -2.83 12.61 -11.87
CA ALA A 136 -3.02 13.71 -10.93
C ALA A 136 -3.42 13.19 -9.53
N GLU A 137 -4.36 12.25 -9.45
CA GLU A 137 -4.75 11.61 -8.19
C GLU A 137 -3.62 10.80 -7.55
N THR A 138 -2.81 10.11 -8.36
CA THR A 138 -1.60 9.40 -7.91
C THR A 138 -0.61 10.40 -7.29
N THR A 139 -0.33 11.51 -7.98
CA THR A 139 0.59 12.55 -7.49
C THR A 139 0.06 13.20 -6.22
N GLU A 140 -1.23 13.53 -6.17
CA GLU A 140 -1.88 14.12 -5.00
C GLU A 140 -1.84 13.16 -3.82
N LEU A 141 -2.20 11.89 -4.01
CA LEU A 141 -2.20 10.89 -2.96
C LEU A 141 -0.78 10.65 -2.42
N ALA A 142 0.21 10.52 -3.30
CA ALA A 142 1.61 10.39 -2.89
C ALA A 142 2.08 11.61 -2.08
N GLY A 143 1.69 12.82 -2.50
CA GLY A 143 1.94 14.06 -1.80
C GLY A 143 1.26 14.13 -0.43
N VAL A 144 -0.03 13.80 -0.32
CA VAL A 144 -0.77 13.81 0.97
C VAL A 144 -0.21 12.79 1.95
N LEU A 145 0.22 11.62 1.46
CA LEU A 145 0.73 10.54 2.28
C LEU A 145 2.24 10.66 2.58
N HIS A 146 2.92 11.69 2.05
CA HIS A 146 4.38 11.81 2.06
C HIS A 146 5.04 10.47 1.70
N LEU A 147 4.70 9.92 0.54
CA LEU A 147 5.31 8.68 0.05
C LEU A 147 6.69 8.99 -0.50
N GLU A 148 7.72 8.50 0.17
CA GLU A 148 9.09 8.52 -0.34
C GLU A 148 9.19 7.65 -1.61
N PRO A 149 10.06 7.99 -2.58
CA PRO A 149 10.34 7.09 -3.70
C PRO A 149 10.79 5.72 -3.17
N VAL A 150 10.22 4.64 -3.74
CA VAL A 150 10.42 3.29 -3.21
C VAL A 150 11.90 2.89 -3.25
N ASP A 151 12.58 3.15 -4.36
CA ASP A 151 14.00 2.81 -4.51
C ASP A 151 14.89 3.56 -3.51
N GLU A 152 14.63 4.85 -3.26
CA GLU A 152 15.38 5.64 -2.28
C GLU A 152 15.16 5.14 -0.85
N LEU A 153 13.90 4.83 -0.50
CA LEU A 153 13.58 4.29 0.81
C LEU A 153 14.26 2.94 1.04
N LEU A 154 14.17 2.03 0.06
CA LEU A 154 14.78 0.71 0.16
C LEU A 154 16.32 0.82 0.20
N ALA A 155 16.93 1.73 -0.57
CA ALA A 155 18.38 1.95 -0.50
C ALA A 155 18.85 2.45 0.87
N SER A 156 17.98 3.12 1.64
CA SER A 156 18.30 3.60 2.99
C SER A 156 18.19 2.55 4.09
N TRP A 157 17.59 1.38 3.82
CA TRP A 157 17.34 0.38 4.85
C TRP A 157 18.57 -0.47 5.18
N PRO A 158 18.78 -0.79 6.47
CA PRO A 158 19.85 -1.70 6.89
C PRO A 158 19.43 -3.15 6.61
N TRP A 159 19.67 -3.62 5.38
CA TRP A 159 19.37 -5.00 4.94
C TRP A 159 20.28 -6.06 5.58
N ASP A 160 21.35 -5.64 6.24
CA ASP A 160 22.27 -6.50 6.98
C ASP A 160 21.63 -7.13 8.24
N ILE A 161 20.42 -6.70 8.63
CA ILE A 161 19.67 -7.21 9.79
C ILE A 161 18.68 -8.33 9.42
N GLY A 162 18.98 -9.13 8.39
CA GLY A 162 18.26 -10.38 8.11
C GLY A 162 16.95 -10.25 7.33
N VAL A 163 16.70 -9.11 6.69
CA VAL A 163 15.66 -8.96 5.65
C VAL A 163 16.37 -8.97 4.28
N PRO A 164 15.98 -9.82 3.31
CA PRO A 164 16.59 -9.81 1.98
C PRO A 164 16.39 -8.44 1.31
N ALA A 165 17.47 -7.85 0.81
CA ALA A 165 17.38 -6.63 0.01
C ALA A 165 16.64 -6.90 -1.31
N PRO A 166 15.69 -6.03 -1.72
CA PRO A 166 15.07 -6.11 -3.02
C PRO A 166 16.12 -5.99 -4.12
N ARG A 167 15.90 -6.71 -5.22
CA ARG A 167 16.80 -6.65 -6.37
C ARG A 167 16.82 -5.22 -6.94
N ALA A 168 18.00 -4.61 -7.04
CA ALA A 168 18.14 -3.27 -7.61
C ALA A 168 17.58 -3.19 -9.05
N ALA A 169 17.03 -2.03 -9.42
CA ALA A 169 16.85 -1.65 -10.82
C ALA A 169 18.21 -1.74 -11.54
N GLY A 170 18.23 -2.40 -12.70
CA GLY A 170 19.46 -2.64 -13.47
C GLY A 170 19.37 -1.95 -14.82
#